data_AF-A0A838WZQ4-F1
#
_entry.id   AF-A0A838WZQ4-F1
#
_cell.length_a   1.000
_cell.length_b   1.000
_cell.length_c   1.000
_cell.angle_alpha   90.00
_cell.angle_beta   90.00
_cell.angle_gamma   90.00
#
_symmetry.space_group_name_H-M   'P 1'
#
loop_
_entity.id
_entity.type
_entity.pdbx_description
1 polymer ?
#
loop_
_entity_poly.entity_id
_entity_poly.type
_entity_poly.pdbx_seq_one_letter_code
_entity_poly.pdbx_strand_id
1 'polypeptide(L)'
;VKLVAAHVAAEDQPTVKERLLSQAVTAATLYVAPEFRGEATAMLNDALRGTEPAVIFDRALARLPLDDASAAHLAQLLETSTNKELRWLALTALIAHGTRGVDDADAVDDPSSEGAVSKLRARAVADKRWAWEEITRSDRSNLEIRYLMDGLTFNAEGLEGLSDEYFRIAPELWDRLTNEMAQRTLEGIYPMWDISEEAIAKADALLAREDLTAGLRRVLSEGRDRAARALRVRAVDAAAVPRG
;
A
#
# COMPACT_ATOMS: atom_id res chain seq x y z
N VAL A 1 12.24 10.01 -7.24
CA VAL A 1 11.03 10.87 -7.27
C VAL A 1 11.19 12.04 -8.23
N LYS A 2 12.08 13.02 -7.97
CA LYS A 2 12.25 14.24 -8.80
C LYS A 2 12.35 14.00 -10.31
N LEU A 3 13.18 13.05 -10.74
CA LEU A 3 13.34 12.69 -12.16
C LEU A 3 12.04 12.16 -12.80
N VAL A 4 11.25 11.36 -12.09
CA VAL A 4 9.98 10.84 -12.63
C VAL A 4 8.98 11.98 -12.72
N ALA A 5 8.81 12.77 -11.65
CA ALA A 5 7.89 13.91 -11.64
C ALA A 5 8.16 14.89 -12.80
N ALA A 6 9.43 15.17 -13.10
CA ALA A 6 9.80 16.12 -14.15
C ALA A 6 9.64 15.59 -15.59
N HIS A 7 9.66 14.27 -15.81
CA HIS A 7 9.84 13.71 -17.16
C HIS A 7 8.83 12.64 -17.57
N VAL A 8 8.08 12.04 -16.65
CA VAL A 8 7.21 10.90 -16.96
C VAL A 8 6.06 11.24 -17.92
N ALA A 9 5.65 12.50 -18.00
CA ALA A 9 4.66 12.96 -18.98
C ALA A 9 5.16 12.77 -20.42
N ALA A 10 6.47 12.94 -20.66
CA ALA A 10 7.09 12.84 -21.98
C ALA A 10 7.39 11.39 -22.42
N GLU A 11 7.28 10.41 -21.53
CA GLU A 11 7.41 9.00 -21.88
C GLU A 11 6.26 8.58 -22.81
N ASP A 12 6.58 7.91 -23.92
CA ASP A 12 5.63 7.55 -24.96
C ASP A 12 5.15 6.10 -24.87
N GLN A 13 5.88 5.22 -24.18
CA GLN A 13 5.48 3.83 -23.97
C GLN A 13 4.60 3.69 -22.72
N PRO A 14 3.32 3.28 -22.85
CA PRO A 14 2.40 3.19 -21.72
C PRO A 14 2.89 2.27 -20.60
N THR A 15 3.47 1.12 -20.95
CA THR A 15 3.96 0.12 -19.97
C THR A 15 5.21 0.60 -19.23
N VAL A 16 6.07 1.38 -19.89
CA VAL A 16 7.23 2.02 -19.25
C VAL A 16 6.74 3.11 -18.30
N LYS A 17 5.78 3.92 -18.74
CA LYS A 17 5.15 4.96 -17.93
C LYS A 17 4.54 4.40 -16.65
N GLU A 18 3.68 3.39 -16.75
CA GLU A 18 3.06 2.70 -15.60
C GLU A 18 4.11 2.18 -14.62
N ARG A 19 5.18 1.58 -15.13
CA ARG A 19 6.28 1.06 -14.30
C ARG A 19 7.05 2.18 -13.59
N LEU A 20 7.36 3.28 -14.28
CA LEU A 20 8.05 4.43 -13.68
C LEU A 20 7.19 5.08 -12.59
N LEU A 21 5.88 5.21 -12.81
CA LEU A 21 4.94 5.73 -11.84
C LEU A 21 4.84 4.83 -10.61
N SER A 22 4.67 3.52 -10.78
CA SER A 22 4.64 2.55 -9.67
C SER A 22 5.93 2.60 -8.83
N GLN A 23 7.09 2.71 -9.48
CA GLN A 23 8.37 2.88 -8.80
C GLN A 23 8.47 4.22 -8.07
N ALA A 24 7.95 5.31 -8.64
CA ALA A 24 7.96 6.62 -8.00
C ALA A 24 7.06 6.66 -6.76
N VAL A 25 5.85 6.08 -6.83
CA VAL A 25 4.96 5.91 -5.68
C VAL A 25 5.66 5.11 -4.59
N THR A 26 6.23 3.95 -4.93
CA THR A 26 6.97 3.10 -3.98
C THR A 26 8.16 3.84 -3.35
N ALA A 27 8.91 4.58 -4.16
CA ALA A 27 10.03 5.36 -3.66
C ALA A 27 9.56 6.44 -2.67
N ALA A 28 8.51 7.19 -3.02
CA ALA A 28 7.97 8.24 -2.16
C ALA A 28 7.41 7.69 -0.83
N THR A 29 6.72 6.55 -0.86
CA THR A 29 6.06 6.00 0.34
C THR A 29 7.01 5.17 1.21
N LEU A 30 7.91 4.38 0.62
CA LEU A 30 8.75 3.45 1.38
C LEU A 30 10.21 3.91 1.55
N TYR A 31 10.80 4.58 0.56
CA TYR A 31 12.26 4.81 0.53
C TYR A 31 12.70 6.23 0.85
N VAL A 32 11.87 7.24 0.53
CA VAL A 32 12.14 8.61 0.94
C VAL A 32 12.12 8.69 2.47
N ALA A 33 13.12 9.40 3.01
CA ALA A 33 13.26 9.62 4.44
C ALA A 33 11.98 10.28 5.00
N PRO A 34 11.49 9.88 6.19
CA PRO A 34 10.22 10.37 6.73
C PRO A 34 10.06 11.90 6.71
N GLU A 35 11.13 12.64 7.01
CA GLU A 35 11.19 14.10 7.03
C GLU A 35 11.02 14.76 5.65
N PHE A 36 11.33 14.05 4.55
CA PHE A 36 11.20 14.55 3.18
C PHE A 36 10.01 13.95 2.42
N ARG A 37 9.27 13.03 3.05
CA ARG A 37 8.16 12.34 2.40
C ARG A 37 7.08 13.29 1.91
N GLY A 38 6.75 14.32 2.70
CA GLY A 38 5.77 15.34 2.33
C GLY A 38 6.15 16.11 1.06
N GLU A 39 7.42 16.52 0.90
CA GLU A 39 7.91 17.16 -0.32
C GLU A 39 7.81 16.21 -1.52
N ALA A 40 8.24 14.96 -1.34
CA ALA A 40 8.22 13.96 -2.40
C ALA A 40 6.80 13.63 -2.86
N THR A 41 5.84 13.49 -1.94
CA THR A 41 4.44 13.25 -2.28
C THR A 41 3.79 14.48 -2.91
N ALA A 42 4.06 15.69 -2.41
CA ALA A 42 3.53 16.92 -3.02
C ALA A 42 4.01 17.09 -4.46
N MET A 43 5.29 16.84 -4.73
CA MET A 43 5.86 16.88 -6.07
C MET A 43 5.20 15.88 -7.03
N LEU A 44 4.89 14.67 -6.55
CA LEU A 44 4.16 13.69 -7.38
C LEU A 44 2.69 14.06 -7.53
N ASN A 45 2.00 14.53 -6.50
CA ASN A 45 0.61 14.98 -6.63
C ASN A 45 0.48 16.06 -7.73
N ASP A 46 1.36 17.06 -7.71
CA ASP A 46 1.39 18.11 -8.73
C ASP A 46 1.71 17.60 -10.14
N ALA A 47 2.71 16.72 -10.27
CA ALA A 47 3.13 16.19 -11.56
C ALA A 47 2.13 15.22 -12.20
N LEU A 48 1.24 14.59 -11.43
CA LEU A 48 0.32 13.57 -11.92
C LEU A 48 -1.10 14.11 -12.14
N ARG A 49 -1.57 15.01 -11.29
CA ARG A 49 -2.94 15.54 -11.32
C ARG A 49 -3.26 16.20 -12.67
N GLY A 50 -4.30 15.70 -13.34
CA GLY A 50 -4.75 16.23 -14.64
C GLY A 50 -3.81 15.99 -15.82
N THR A 51 -2.81 15.11 -15.68
CA THR A 51 -1.83 14.82 -16.73
C THR A 51 -2.29 13.69 -17.66
N GLU A 52 -2.04 13.83 -18.96
CA GLU A 52 -2.42 12.84 -19.97
C GLU A 52 -1.35 11.76 -20.23
N PRO A 53 -1.73 10.49 -20.51
CA PRO A 53 -3.11 9.98 -20.58
C PRO A 53 -3.74 9.79 -19.19
N ALA A 54 -4.89 10.44 -18.95
CA ALA A 54 -5.48 10.61 -17.61
C ALA A 54 -5.57 9.31 -16.79
N VAL A 55 -6.07 8.22 -17.38
CA VAL A 55 -6.26 6.94 -16.68
C VAL A 55 -4.97 6.39 -16.06
N ILE A 56 -3.82 6.55 -16.72
CA ILE A 56 -2.53 6.05 -16.20
C ILE A 56 -2.08 6.89 -15.00
N PHE A 57 -2.21 8.21 -15.13
CA PHE A 57 -1.79 9.16 -14.11
C PHE A 57 -2.72 9.17 -12.90
N ASP A 58 -4.03 9.12 -13.10
CA ASP A 58 -5.03 9.09 -12.04
C ASP A 58 -4.92 7.81 -11.19
N ARG A 59 -4.60 6.66 -11.82
CA ARG A 59 -4.32 5.42 -11.09
C ARG A 59 -3.10 5.55 -10.19
N ALA A 60 -2.04 6.21 -10.66
CA ALA A 60 -0.84 6.45 -9.85
C ALA A 60 -1.10 7.49 -8.75
N LEU A 61 -1.84 8.56 -9.06
CA LEU A 61 -2.23 9.60 -8.12
C LEU A 61 -3.04 9.03 -6.95
N ALA A 62 -4.03 8.18 -7.24
CA ALA A 62 -4.86 7.55 -6.22
C ALA A 62 -4.09 6.58 -5.30
N ARG A 63 -2.82 6.27 -5.59
CA ARG A 63 -1.94 5.45 -4.74
C ARG A 63 -0.96 6.27 -3.91
N LEU A 64 -1.05 7.61 -3.97
CA LEU A 64 -0.26 8.52 -3.13
C LEU A 64 -1.08 9.02 -1.95
N PRO A 65 -0.43 9.38 -0.83
CA PRO A 65 -1.00 10.33 0.11
C PRO A 65 -1.37 11.62 -0.63
N LEU A 66 -2.67 11.96 -0.62
CA LEU A 66 -3.21 13.05 -1.41
C LEU A 66 -3.03 14.41 -0.70
N ASP A 67 -2.81 15.45 -1.50
CA ASP A 67 -3.10 16.84 -1.10
C ASP A 67 -4.57 17.19 -1.41
N ASP A 68 -5.05 18.31 -0.85
CA ASP A 68 -6.45 18.74 -1.02
C ASP A 68 -6.83 18.96 -2.49
N ALA A 69 -5.89 19.44 -3.31
CA ALA A 69 -6.11 19.67 -4.74
C ALA A 69 -6.28 18.36 -5.51
N SER A 70 -5.53 17.32 -5.16
CA SER A 70 -5.64 15.99 -5.76
C SER A 70 -6.84 15.22 -5.25
N ALA A 71 -7.21 15.41 -3.99
CA ALA A 71 -8.47 14.93 -3.46
C ALA A 71 -9.67 15.55 -4.21
N ALA A 72 -9.67 16.87 -4.43
CA ALA A 72 -10.69 17.54 -5.23
C ALA A 72 -10.75 17.00 -6.67
N HIS A 73 -9.60 16.77 -7.31
CA HIS A 73 -9.52 16.15 -8.64
C HIS A 73 -10.12 14.73 -8.67
N LEU A 74 -9.76 13.87 -7.72
CA LEU A 74 -10.31 12.51 -7.65
C LEU A 74 -11.80 12.49 -7.28
N ALA A 75 -12.28 13.47 -6.49
CA ALA A 75 -13.70 13.63 -6.21
C ALA A 75 -14.48 14.03 -7.48
N GLN A 76 -13.93 14.89 -8.33
CA GLN A 76 -14.52 15.19 -9.64
C GLN A 76 -14.50 13.96 -10.56
N LEU A 77 -13.42 13.17 -10.52
CA LEU A 77 -13.29 11.94 -11.29
C LEU A 77 -14.38 10.91 -10.93
N LEU A 78 -14.78 10.83 -9.67
CA LEU A 78 -15.90 9.98 -9.24
C LEU A 78 -17.22 10.33 -9.92
N GLU A 79 -17.41 11.55 -10.41
CA GLU A 79 -18.64 11.92 -11.11
C GLU A 79 -18.51 11.74 -12.63
N THR A 80 -17.31 11.92 -13.18
CA THR A 80 -17.10 12.00 -14.64
C THR A 80 -16.58 10.72 -15.28
N SER A 81 -15.85 9.88 -14.53
CA SER A 81 -15.23 8.68 -15.09
C SER A 81 -16.26 7.57 -15.32
N THR A 82 -16.18 6.93 -16.49
CA THR A 82 -16.92 5.70 -16.83
C THR A 82 -16.13 4.44 -16.51
N ASN A 83 -14.84 4.57 -16.16
CA ASN A 83 -14.00 3.44 -15.78
C ASN A 83 -14.27 3.05 -14.33
N LYS A 84 -14.98 1.93 -14.12
CA LYS A 84 -15.37 1.43 -12.80
C LYS A 84 -14.20 1.19 -11.85
N GLU A 85 -13.12 0.59 -12.34
CA GLU A 85 -11.94 0.29 -11.53
C GLU A 85 -11.30 1.59 -11.01
N LEU A 86 -11.18 2.59 -11.89
CA LEU A 86 -10.64 3.89 -11.51
C LEU A 86 -11.54 4.63 -10.52
N ARG A 87 -12.87 4.56 -10.69
CA ARG A 87 -13.83 5.12 -9.72
C ARG A 87 -13.66 4.48 -8.33
N TRP A 88 -13.58 3.15 -8.27
CA TRP A 88 -13.38 2.44 -7.01
C TRP A 88 -12.04 2.79 -6.36
N LEU A 89 -10.98 2.94 -7.14
CA LEU A 89 -9.67 3.34 -6.64
C LEU A 89 -9.68 4.80 -6.14
N ALA A 90 -10.31 5.72 -6.87
CA ALA A 90 -10.47 7.11 -6.44
C ALA A 90 -11.26 7.21 -5.13
N LEU A 91 -12.37 6.47 -5.00
CA LEU A 91 -13.14 6.44 -3.75
C LEU A 91 -12.31 5.89 -2.58
N THR A 92 -11.56 4.81 -2.82
CA THR A 92 -10.63 4.24 -1.83
C THR A 92 -9.60 5.29 -1.37
N ALA A 93 -9.04 6.06 -2.30
CA ALA A 93 -8.06 7.10 -1.99
C ALA A 93 -8.67 8.29 -1.21
N LEU A 94 -9.91 8.68 -1.53
CA LEU A 94 -10.63 9.73 -0.81
C LEU A 94 -11.01 9.31 0.62
N ILE A 95 -11.31 8.03 0.83
CA ILE A 95 -11.51 7.45 2.17
C ILE A 95 -10.18 7.45 2.93
N ALA A 96 -9.09 7.02 2.29
CA ALA A 96 -7.76 7.05 2.89
C ALA A 96 -7.30 8.47 3.28
N HIS A 97 -7.75 9.48 2.53
CA HIS A 97 -7.48 10.90 2.80
C HIS A 97 -8.44 11.52 3.84
N GLY A 98 -9.58 10.89 4.12
CA GLY A 98 -10.57 11.34 5.12
C GLY A 98 -11.65 12.30 4.59
N THR A 99 -11.64 12.64 3.30
CA THR A 99 -12.69 13.47 2.68
C THR A 99 -13.97 12.71 2.34
N ARG A 100 -13.92 11.37 2.40
CA ARG A 100 -15.04 10.44 2.25
C ARG A 100 -15.01 9.41 3.36
N GLY A 101 -16.16 8.83 3.68
CA GLY A 101 -16.31 7.77 4.67
C GLY A 101 -16.54 6.40 4.02
N VAL A 102 -16.44 5.33 4.82
CA VAL A 102 -16.77 3.98 4.36
C VAL A 102 -18.23 3.86 3.88
N ASP A 103 -19.14 4.65 4.46
CA ASP A 103 -20.55 4.70 4.06
C ASP A 103 -20.72 5.13 2.58
N ASP A 104 -19.81 5.98 2.05
CA ASP A 104 -19.82 6.34 0.63
C ASP A 104 -19.56 5.11 -0.25
N ALA A 105 -18.71 4.17 0.18
CA ALA A 105 -18.46 2.91 -0.52
C ALA A 105 -19.64 1.94 -0.43
N ASP A 106 -20.30 1.88 0.72
CA ASP A 106 -21.49 1.05 0.91
C ASP A 106 -22.66 1.52 0.02
N ALA A 107 -22.79 2.84 -0.17
CA ALA A 107 -23.81 3.47 -1.02
C ALA A 107 -23.60 3.27 -2.53
N VAL A 108 -22.42 2.82 -2.98
CA VAL A 108 -22.19 2.53 -4.41
C VAL A 108 -23.01 1.31 -4.86
N ASP A 109 -23.90 1.52 -5.82
CA ASP A 109 -24.64 0.46 -6.50
C ASP A 109 -23.79 -0.14 -7.64
N ASP A 110 -22.93 -1.09 -7.29
CA ASP A 110 -22.17 -1.91 -8.25
C ASP A 110 -22.33 -3.40 -7.89
N PRO A 111 -23.25 -4.13 -8.54
CA PRO A 111 -23.53 -5.53 -8.22
C PRO A 111 -22.48 -6.51 -8.78
N SER A 112 -21.41 -6.01 -9.40
CA SER A 112 -20.36 -6.84 -9.97
C SER A 112 -19.46 -7.47 -8.88
N SER A 113 -18.78 -8.56 -9.23
CA SER A 113 -17.77 -9.17 -8.36
C SER A 113 -16.64 -8.19 -8.01
N GLU A 114 -16.28 -7.30 -8.95
CA GLU A 114 -15.29 -6.23 -8.74
C GLU A 114 -15.77 -5.20 -7.71
N GLY A 115 -17.06 -4.82 -7.78
CA GLY A 115 -17.68 -3.94 -6.79
C GLY A 115 -17.65 -4.54 -5.39
N ALA A 116 -17.98 -5.83 -5.25
CA ALA A 116 -17.95 -6.52 -3.95
C ALA A 116 -16.55 -6.50 -3.30
N VAL A 117 -15.49 -6.81 -4.04
CA VAL A 117 -14.12 -6.82 -3.50
C VAL A 117 -13.57 -5.40 -3.29
N SER A 118 -14.01 -4.43 -4.11
CA SER A 118 -13.65 -3.02 -3.94
C SER A 118 -14.25 -2.43 -2.66
N LYS A 119 -15.47 -2.82 -2.28
CA LYS A 119 -16.05 -2.47 -0.97
C LYS A 119 -15.22 -3.01 0.19
N LEU A 120 -14.72 -4.24 0.09
CA LEU A 120 -13.81 -4.82 1.10
C LEU A 120 -12.52 -4.00 1.22
N ARG A 121 -11.91 -3.61 0.09
CA ARG A 121 -10.73 -2.73 0.09
C ARG A 121 -11.04 -1.40 0.78
N ALA A 122 -12.11 -0.72 0.38
CA ALA A 122 -12.51 0.57 0.93
C ALA A 122 -12.75 0.50 2.45
N ARG A 123 -13.44 -0.55 2.92
CA ARG A 123 -13.63 -0.79 4.35
C ARG A 123 -12.32 -1.10 5.07
N ALA A 124 -11.42 -1.86 4.43
CA ALA A 124 -10.11 -2.16 5.00
C ALA A 124 -9.19 -0.93 5.08
N VAL A 125 -9.41 0.10 4.26
CA VAL A 125 -8.75 1.40 4.43
C VAL A 125 -9.23 2.10 5.70
N ALA A 126 -10.55 2.10 5.94
CA ALA A 126 -11.15 2.80 7.08
C ALA A 126 -11.00 2.05 8.43
N ASP A 127 -11.01 0.71 8.40
CA ASP A 127 -10.95 -0.14 9.59
C ASP A 127 -9.89 -1.23 9.45
N LYS A 128 -8.65 -0.88 9.84
CA LYS A 128 -7.48 -1.76 9.77
C LYS A 128 -7.60 -2.96 10.69
N ARG A 129 -8.22 -2.79 11.86
CA ARG A 129 -8.38 -3.87 12.84
C ARG A 129 -9.34 -4.92 12.30
N TRP A 130 -10.48 -4.51 11.75
CA TRP A 130 -11.39 -5.42 11.06
C TRP A 130 -10.71 -6.12 9.89
N ALA A 131 -10.00 -5.38 9.04
CA ALA A 131 -9.29 -5.97 7.90
C ALA A 131 -8.26 -7.02 8.34
N TRP A 132 -7.49 -6.72 9.39
CA TRP A 132 -6.54 -7.64 9.98
C TRP A 132 -7.22 -8.94 10.45
N GLU A 133 -8.35 -8.84 11.14
CA GLU A 133 -9.10 -10.02 11.59
C GLU A 133 -9.66 -10.82 10.42
N GLU A 134 -10.20 -10.17 9.39
CA GLU A 134 -10.68 -10.83 8.18
C GLU A 134 -9.56 -11.57 7.44
N ILE A 135 -8.38 -10.99 7.36
CA ILE A 135 -7.22 -11.61 6.71
C ILE A 135 -6.71 -12.80 7.53
N THR A 136 -6.66 -12.67 8.85
CA THR A 136 -5.94 -13.61 9.72
C THR A 136 -6.83 -14.66 10.35
N ARG A 137 -8.17 -14.53 10.32
CA ARG A 137 -9.10 -15.43 11.03
C ARG A 137 -10.28 -15.93 10.19
N SER A 138 -10.68 -15.23 9.13
CA SER A 138 -11.84 -15.62 8.32
C SER A 138 -11.51 -16.64 7.21
N ASP A 139 -12.55 -17.31 6.70
CA ASP A 139 -12.50 -18.15 5.50
C ASP A 139 -12.96 -17.32 4.28
N ARG A 140 -12.10 -16.40 3.85
CA ARG A 140 -12.31 -15.53 2.68
C ARG A 140 -11.70 -16.16 1.43
N SER A 141 -12.27 -15.86 0.27
CA SER A 141 -11.67 -16.28 -1.00
C SER A 141 -10.30 -15.60 -1.22
N ASN A 142 -9.43 -16.23 -2.02
CA ASN A 142 -8.12 -15.66 -2.38
C ASN A 142 -8.22 -14.26 -3.01
N LEU A 143 -9.31 -13.97 -3.74
CA LEU A 143 -9.53 -12.66 -4.34
C LEU A 143 -9.88 -11.61 -3.26
N GLU A 144 -10.78 -11.94 -2.33
CA GLU A 144 -11.13 -11.05 -1.23
C GLU A 144 -9.94 -10.75 -0.32
N ILE A 145 -9.15 -11.78 0.05
CA ILE A 145 -7.92 -11.59 0.85
C ILE A 145 -6.95 -10.61 0.19
N ARG A 146 -6.78 -10.68 -1.14
CA ARG A 146 -5.93 -9.72 -1.87
C ARG A 146 -6.43 -8.28 -1.75
N TYR A 147 -7.73 -8.03 -1.86
CA TYR A 147 -8.29 -6.68 -1.73
C TYR A 147 -8.28 -6.18 -0.28
N LEU A 148 -8.48 -7.07 0.69
CA LEU A 148 -8.30 -6.76 2.10
C LEU A 148 -6.85 -6.36 2.42
N MET A 149 -5.86 -7.10 1.91
CA MET A 149 -4.44 -6.73 2.07
C MET A 149 -4.09 -5.41 1.38
N ASP A 150 -4.64 -5.18 0.18
CA ASP A 150 -4.49 -3.91 -0.55
C ASP A 150 -5.07 -2.73 0.25
N GLY A 151 -6.23 -2.91 0.89
CA GLY A 151 -6.85 -1.90 1.74
C GLY A 151 -6.13 -1.70 3.08
N LEU A 152 -5.68 -2.78 3.72
CA LEU A 152 -4.92 -2.74 4.96
C LEU A 152 -3.67 -1.87 4.80
N THR A 153 -2.96 -2.03 3.67
CA THR A 153 -1.68 -1.33 3.41
C THR A 153 -1.80 -0.08 2.55
N PHE A 154 -3.02 0.35 2.20
CA PHE A 154 -3.27 1.51 1.33
C PHE A 154 -2.77 2.83 1.92
N ASN A 155 -2.91 3.00 3.24
CA ASN A 155 -2.42 4.11 4.05
C ASN A 155 -1.88 3.59 5.38
N ALA A 156 -1.10 4.40 6.08
CA ALA A 156 -0.40 4.00 7.30
C ALA A 156 -1.22 4.16 8.60
N GLU A 157 -2.38 4.82 8.53
CA GLU A 157 -3.21 5.12 9.71
C GLU A 157 -3.92 3.87 10.23
N GLY A 158 -4.01 3.72 11.55
CA GLY A 158 -4.75 2.63 12.20
C GLY A 158 -3.99 1.29 12.29
N LEU A 159 -2.70 1.27 11.98
CA LEU A 159 -1.86 0.06 11.96
C LEU A 159 -1.18 -0.23 13.32
N GLU A 160 -1.54 0.50 14.38
CA GLU A 160 -0.90 0.40 15.69
C GLU A 160 -0.98 -1.02 16.27
N GLY A 161 0.17 -1.55 16.70
CA GLY A 161 0.31 -2.88 17.29
C GLY A 161 0.23 -4.04 16.29
N LEU A 162 -0.09 -3.81 15.01
CA LEU A 162 -0.20 -4.89 14.03
C LEU A 162 1.16 -5.49 13.65
N SER A 163 2.26 -4.74 13.76
CA SER A 163 3.62 -5.28 13.60
C SER A 163 3.93 -6.35 14.64
N ASP A 164 3.59 -6.11 15.91
CA ASP A 164 3.81 -7.07 16.99
C ASP A 164 2.94 -8.30 16.82
N GLU A 165 1.69 -8.07 16.44
CA GLU A 165 0.76 -9.15 16.17
C GLU A 165 1.21 -10.02 15.01
N TYR A 166 1.71 -9.42 13.91
CA TYR A 166 2.29 -10.14 12.78
C TYR A 166 3.32 -11.19 13.23
N PHE A 167 4.36 -10.75 13.95
CA PHE A 167 5.43 -11.65 14.37
C PHE A 167 4.96 -12.68 15.40
N ARG A 168 3.95 -12.34 16.22
CA ARG A 168 3.35 -13.27 17.17
C ARG A 168 2.57 -14.39 16.47
N ILE A 169 1.76 -14.07 15.46
CA ILE A 169 0.84 -15.04 14.83
C ILE A 169 1.44 -15.77 13.63
N ALA A 170 2.56 -15.29 13.07
CA ALA A 170 3.10 -15.86 11.82
C ALA A 170 3.33 -17.39 11.87
N PRO A 171 3.87 -17.99 12.95
CA PRO A 171 3.98 -19.45 13.05
C PRO A 171 2.62 -20.16 13.05
N GLU A 172 1.67 -19.69 13.86
CA GLU A 172 0.33 -20.28 13.96
C GLU A 172 -0.41 -20.19 12.61
N LEU A 173 -0.29 -19.04 11.94
CA LEU A 173 -0.91 -18.82 10.64
C LEU A 173 -0.30 -19.73 9.56
N TRP A 174 1.00 -19.99 9.63
CA TRP A 174 1.70 -20.91 8.74
C TRP A 174 1.21 -22.35 8.90
N ASP A 175 1.06 -22.81 10.15
CA ASP A 175 0.65 -24.19 10.43
C ASP A 175 -0.84 -24.43 10.12
N ARG A 176 -1.67 -23.40 10.25
CA ARG A 176 -3.11 -23.49 10.00
C ARG A 176 -3.48 -23.45 8.51
N LEU A 177 -2.73 -22.69 7.70
CA LEU A 177 -3.02 -22.51 6.29
C LEU A 177 -2.25 -23.52 5.41
N THR A 178 -2.69 -23.68 4.16
CA THR A 178 -1.83 -24.35 3.16
C THR A 178 -0.56 -23.52 2.95
N ASN A 179 0.57 -24.16 2.64
CA ASN A 179 1.86 -23.45 2.43
C ASN A 179 1.73 -22.28 1.43
N GLU A 180 0.96 -22.45 0.35
CA GLU A 180 0.76 -21.41 -0.65
C GLU A 180 -0.06 -20.23 -0.10
N MET A 181 -1.13 -20.51 0.65
CA MET A 181 -1.94 -19.47 1.30
C MET A 181 -1.16 -18.76 2.40
N ALA A 182 -0.44 -19.51 3.25
CA ALA A 182 0.40 -18.97 4.30
C ALA A 182 1.45 -18.00 3.75
N GLN A 183 2.16 -18.43 2.70
CA GLN A 183 3.15 -17.60 2.02
C GLN A 183 2.51 -16.32 1.48
N ARG A 184 1.44 -16.44 0.68
CA ARG A 184 0.78 -15.27 0.07
C ARG A 184 0.27 -14.29 1.13
N THR A 185 -0.36 -14.78 2.19
CA THR A 185 -0.88 -13.94 3.27
C THR A 185 0.26 -13.26 4.02
N LEU A 186 1.26 -14.00 4.52
CA LEU A 186 2.36 -13.44 5.31
C LEU A 186 3.24 -12.49 4.50
N GLU A 187 3.51 -12.78 3.22
CA GLU A 187 4.24 -11.86 2.34
C GLU A 187 3.46 -10.55 2.11
N GLY A 188 2.12 -10.65 1.98
CA GLY A 188 1.23 -9.51 1.75
C GLY A 188 0.99 -8.62 2.97
N ILE A 189 1.01 -9.19 4.18
CA ILE A 189 0.85 -8.42 5.44
C ILE A 189 2.15 -8.24 6.22
N TYR A 190 3.31 -8.54 5.63
CA TYR A 190 4.60 -8.24 6.27
C TYR A 190 4.66 -6.74 6.58
N PRO A 191 5.05 -6.32 7.80
CA PRO A 191 4.84 -4.95 8.31
C PRO A 191 5.79 -3.91 7.70
N MET A 192 5.69 -3.68 6.39
CA MET A 192 6.46 -2.66 5.66
C MET A 192 6.06 -1.22 6.00
N TRP A 193 4.99 -1.03 6.77
CA TRP A 193 4.63 0.25 7.39
C TRP A 193 5.52 0.61 8.60
N ASP A 194 6.15 -0.39 9.22
CA ASP A 194 7.04 -0.23 10.38
C ASP A 194 8.48 -0.56 9.98
N ILE A 195 9.18 0.43 9.41
CA ILE A 195 10.58 0.32 9.00
C ILE A 195 11.43 0.98 10.09
N SER A 196 11.70 0.21 11.14
CA SER A 196 12.49 0.57 12.32
C SER A 196 13.50 -0.52 12.67
N GLU A 197 14.53 -0.18 13.44
CA GLU A 197 15.45 -1.19 13.99
C GLU A 197 14.72 -2.18 14.90
N GLU A 198 13.70 -1.70 15.63
CA GLU A 198 12.89 -2.53 16.51
C GLU A 198 12.08 -3.58 15.74
N ALA A 199 11.44 -3.20 14.63
CA ALA A 199 10.71 -4.16 13.78
C ALA A 199 11.64 -5.22 13.16
N ILE A 200 12.85 -4.81 12.76
CA ILE A 200 13.87 -5.74 12.26
C ILE A 200 14.31 -6.70 13.36
N ALA A 201 14.52 -6.20 14.59
CA ALA A 201 14.88 -7.03 15.73
C ALA A 201 13.79 -8.06 16.08
N LYS A 202 12.50 -7.71 15.93
CA LYS A 202 11.37 -8.66 16.09
C LYS A 202 11.43 -9.78 15.06
N ALA A 203 11.74 -9.45 13.80
CA ALA A 203 11.95 -10.47 12.77
C ALA A 203 13.15 -11.37 13.08
N ASP A 204 14.28 -10.79 13.51
CA ASP A 204 15.50 -11.52 13.87
C ASP A 204 15.27 -12.45 15.08
N ALA A 205 14.52 -11.99 16.09
CA ALA A 205 14.15 -12.81 17.25
C ALA A 205 13.26 -14.01 16.85
N LEU A 206 12.29 -13.80 15.96
CA LEU A 206 11.48 -14.89 15.45
C LEU A 206 12.32 -15.89 14.63
N LEU A 207 13.19 -15.38 13.76
CA LEU A 207 14.10 -16.19 12.93
C LEU A 207 15.11 -16.99 13.76
N ALA A 208 15.44 -16.59 14.99
CA ALA A 208 16.34 -17.34 15.86
C ALA A 208 15.73 -18.66 16.39
N ARG A 209 14.41 -18.85 16.27
CA ARG A 209 13.75 -20.10 16.64
C ARG A 209 14.19 -21.26 15.73
N GLU A 210 14.51 -22.40 16.33
CA GLU A 210 14.94 -23.61 15.62
C GLU A 210 13.78 -24.40 15.01
N ASP A 211 12.56 -24.22 15.54
CA ASP A 211 11.36 -24.99 15.16
C ASP A 211 10.63 -24.44 13.92
N LEU A 212 11.13 -23.36 13.30
CA LEU A 212 10.52 -22.83 12.08
C LEU A 212 10.81 -23.71 10.87
N THR A 213 9.77 -23.97 10.08
CA THR A 213 9.91 -24.63 8.77
C THR A 213 10.77 -23.80 7.81
N ALA A 214 11.39 -24.45 6.83
CA ALA A 214 12.19 -23.75 5.81
C ALA A 214 11.37 -22.71 5.01
N GLY A 215 10.09 -23.00 4.76
CA GLY A 215 9.19 -22.10 4.04
C GLY A 215 8.89 -20.82 4.82
N LEU A 216 8.52 -20.94 6.10
CA LEU A 216 8.27 -19.78 6.96
C LEU A 216 9.55 -18.95 7.16
N ARG A 217 10.68 -19.62 7.38
CA ARG A 217 11.99 -18.96 7.50
C ARG A 217 12.31 -18.11 6.26
N ARG A 218 12.04 -18.62 5.06
CA ARG A 218 12.24 -17.87 3.81
C ARG A 218 11.39 -16.59 3.78
N VAL A 219 10.09 -16.70 4.05
CA VAL A 219 9.16 -15.55 4.04
C VAL A 219 9.60 -14.47 5.03
N LEU A 220 9.95 -14.87 6.25
CA LEU A 220 10.41 -13.95 7.29
C LEU A 220 11.73 -13.28 6.92
N SER A 221 12.71 -14.03 6.42
CA SER A 221 14.00 -13.50 5.99
C SER A 221 13.86 -12.50 4.84
N GLU A 222 13.04 -12.80 3.83
CA GLU A 222 12.82 -11.89 2.70
C GLU A 222 12.13 -10.59 3.11
N GLY A 223 11.12 -10.66 3.97
CA GLY A 223 10.49 -9.47 4.54
C GLY A 223 11.48 -8.63 5.36
N ARG A 224 12.27 -9.30 6.22
CA ARG A 224 13.30 -8.68 7.06
C ARG A 224 14.36 -7.96 6.22
N ASP A 225 14.82 -8.59 5.14
CA ASP A 225 15.80 -8.00 4.24
C ASP A 225 15.24 -6.81 3.44
N ARG A 226 13.95 -6.86 3.06
CA ARG A 226 13.27 -5.71 2.47
C ARG A 226 13.17 -4.54 3.44
N ALA A 227 12.79 -4.77 4.69
CA ALA A 227 12.71 -3.74 5.73
C ALA A 227 14.09 -3.14 6.04
N ALA A 228 15.11 -3.98 6.23
CA ALA A 228 16.48 -3.53 6.47
C ALA A 228 17.06 -2.72 5.30
N ARG A 229 16.73 -3.11 4.06
CA ARG A 229 17.08 -2.31 2.87
C ARG A 229 16.39 -0.96 2.88
N ALA A 230 15.08 -0.91 3.14
CA ALA A 230 14.33 0.33 3.19
C ALA A 230 14.89 1.29 4.25
N LEU A 231 15.24 0.77 5.45
CA LEU A 231 15.85 1.55 6.52
C LEU A 231 17.20 2.16 6.08
N ARG A 232 18.08 1.36 5.46
CA ARG A 232 19.36 1.87 4.94
C ARG A 232 19.17 2.92 3.85
N VAL A 233 18.22 2.71 2.94
CA VAL A 233 17.94 3.67 1.86
C VAL A 233 17.43 5.00 2.43
N ARG A 234 16.54 4.96 3.43
CA ARG A 234 16.06 6.16 4.13
C ARG A 234 17.20 6.94 4.78
N ALA A 235 18.14 6.25 5.44
CA ALA A 235 19.32 6.90 6.04
C ALA A 235 20.23 7.57 5.00
N VAL A 236 20.42 6.94 3.84
CA VAL A 236 21.18 7.53 2.73
C VAL A 236 20.47 8.73 2.13
N ASP A 237 19.15 8.65 1.93
CA ASP A 237 18.31 9.76 1.45
C ASP A 237 18.36 10.95 2.40
N ALA A 238 18.25 10.71 3.72
CA ALA A 238 18.35 11.73 4.76
C ALA A 238 19.69 12.47 4.75
N ALA A 239 20.80 11.76 4.50
CA ALA A 239 22.15 12.32 4.47
C ALA A 239 22.48 13.07 3.17
N ALA A 240 21.69 12.89 2.10
CA ALA A 240 21.93 13.49 0.80
C ALA A 240 21.40 14.94 0.73
N VAL A 241 22.01 15.87 1.48
CA VAL A 241 21.70 17.32 1.47
C VAL A 241 22.92 18.08 0.90
N PRO A 242 22.76 19.09 -0.01
CA PRO A 242 21.73 20.12 0.05
C PRO A 242 20.95 20.34 -1.24
N ARG A 243 19.63 20.60 -1.14
CA ARG A 243 18.85 21.04 -2.31
C ARG A 243 17.78 22.07 -1.91
N GLY A 244 18.04 23.32 -2.28
CA GLY A 244 17.01 24.34 -2.52
C GLY A 244 16.40 24.21 -3.90
#